data_AF-A0A561VCR4-F1
#
_entry.id   AF-A0A561VCR4-F1
#
_cell.length_a   1.000
_cell.length_b   1.000
_cell.length_c   1.000
_cell.angle_alpha   90.00
_cell.angle_beta   90.00
_cell.angle_gamma   90.00
#
_symmetry.space_group_name_H-M   'P 1'
#
loop_
_entity.id
_entity.type
_entity.pdbx_description
1 polymer ?
#
loop_
_entity_poly.entity_id
_entity_poly.type
_entity_poly.pdbx_seq_one_letter_code
_entity_poly.pdbx_strand_id
1 'polypeptide(L)'
;MSDELIRLRAELDALRLRAFEPSLRKIARNSGGRISHPTVKIVLSCAKLPGWELVKAVVEALGGDTDHFGALWTAAFQAERLASGSPAGLPAGRPGDAGEPAGWDVFDLAAVRRQLTSSPRFLMRSLTELRSAIEPVASFLAAERFSEAESAELVRLARRLQELGRDETFSAETAAGAAHREAYRSVDVRFHATLLRGCRNEFFRDLTGHVAVALDYRILRDRVGTGGNKPFPDAPTALSLWLHRGLAAAVRQGRCSAAEGFSRALLAEIRQGPLPESVALALEAALAHLDTDGPGWTGFVPEIRRLLDSQTWPGR
;
A
#
# COMPACT_ATOMS: atom_id res chain seq x y z
N MET A 1 9.93 2.70 -34.82
CA MET A 1 10.53 1.53 -34.15
C MET A 1 11.97 1.91 -33.89
N SER A 2 12.46 1.85 -32.65
CA SER A 2 13.84 2.22 -32.34
C SER A 2 14.84 1.20 -32.92
N ASP A 3 16.07 1.62 -33.16
CA ASP A 3 17.15 0.75 -33.66
C ASP A 3 17.42 -0.40 -32.68
N GLU A 4 17.23 -0.15 -31.39
CA GLU A 4 17.37 -1.13 -30.31
C GLU A 4 16.25 -2.18 -30.33
N LEU A 5 15.01 -1.80 -30.68
CA LEU A 5 13.92 -2.76 -30.84
C LEU A 5 14.12 -3.62 -32.10
N ILE A 6 14.66 -3.04 -33.16
CA ILE A 6 15.07 -3.77 -34.38
C ILE A 6 16.15 -4.80 -34.03
N ARG A 7 17.14 -4.40 -33.21
CA ARG A 7 18.23 -5.29 -32.77
C ARG A 7 17.72 -6.43 -31.90
N LEU A 8 16.84 -6.17 -30.94
CA LEU A 8 16.21 -7.22 -30.12
C LEU A 8 15.47 -8.24 -31.00
N ARG A 9 14.72 -7.76 -31.99
CA ARG A 9 13.99 -8.61 -32.92
C ARG A 9 14.94 -9.50 -33.74
N ALA A 10 15.99 -8.91 -34.31
CA ALA A 10 16.97 -9.64 -35.13
C ALA A 10 17.66 -10.75 -34.34
N GLU A 11 18.01 -10.51 -33.08
CA GLU A 11 18.63 -11.50 -32.21
C GLU A 11 17.64 -12.62 -31.81
N LEU A 12 16.36 -12.30 -31.60
CA LEU A 12 15.33 -13.32 -31.35
C LEU A 12 15.13 -14.22 -32.59
N ASP A 13 15.15 -13.63 -33.78
CA ASP A 13 15.09 -14.38 -35.04
C ASP A 13 16.35 -15.27 -35.21
N ALA A 14 17.54 -14.74 -34.91
CA ALA A 14 18.80 -15.50 -34.95
C ALA A 14 18.84 -16.63 -33.91
N LEU A 15 18.31 -16.42 -32.70
CA LEU A 15 18.17 -17.46 -31.69
C LEU A 15 17.21 -18.55 -32.17
N ARG A 16 16.08 -18.17 -32.77
CA ARG A 16 15.12 -19.12 -33.32
C ARG A 16 15.72 -19.94 -34.46
N LEU A 17 16.55 -19.32 -35.31
CA LEU A 17 17.28 -20.02 -36.37
C LEU A 17 18.29 -21.03 -35.79
N ARG A 18 19.07 -20.63 -34.77
CA ARG A 18 20.01 -21.53 -34.06
C ARG A 18 19.31 -22.70 -33.37
N ALA A 19 18.06 -22.50 -32.93
CA ALA A 19 17.21 -23.55 -32.38
C ALA A 19 16.55 -24.44 -33.45
N PHE A 20 16.94 -24.32 -34.73
CA PHE A 20 16.36 -25.02 -35.88
C PHE A 20 14.90 -24.66 -36.15
N GLU A 21 14.56 -23.38 -36.05
CA GLU A 21 13.26 -22.77 -36.39
C GLU A 21 12.03 -23.53 -35.88
N PRO A 22 11.94 -23.81 -34.56
CA PRO A 22 10.78 -24.49 -34.01
C PRO A 22 9.49 -23.71 -34.30
N SER A 23 8.40 -24.45 -34.49
CA SER A 23 7.08 -23.84 -34.70
C SER A 23 6.64 -23.07 -33.46
N LEU A 24 5.81 -22.03 -33.64
CA LEU A 24 5.31 -21.21 -32.53
C LEU A 24 4.60 -22.03 -31.44
N ARG A 25 3.89 -23.10 -31.85
CA ARG A 25 3.25 -24.05 -30.93
C ARG A 25 4.27 -24.89 -30.15
N LYS A 26 5.39 -25.25 -30.79
CA LYS A 26 6.50 -25.97 -30.13
C LYS A 26 7.19 -25.07 -29.09
N ILE A 27 7.43 -23.79 -29.41
CA ILE A 27 7.97 -22.81 -28.46
C ILE A 27 7.04 -22.63 -27.26
N ALA A 28 5.73 -22.46 -27.50
CA ALA A 28 4.73 -22.35 -26.43
C ALA A 28 4.73 -23.59 -25.52
N ARG A 29 4.84 -24.80 -26.09
CA ARG A 29 4.95 -26.04 -25.31
C ARG A 29 6.24 -26.10 -24.49
N ASN A 30 7.37 -25.76 -25.11
CA ASN A 30 8.68 -25.74 -24.46
C ASN A 30 8.77 -24.71 -23.33
N SER A 31 7.92 -23.68 -23.35
CA SER A 31 7.79 -22.74 -22.22
C SER A 31 7.12 -23.34 -20.97
N GLY A 32 6.68 -24.61 -21.01
CA GLY A 32 5.95 -25.25 -19.90
C GLY A 32 4.50 -24.74 -19.77
N GLY A 33 3.91 -24.24 -20.86
CA GLY A 33 2.56 -23.67 -20.86
C GLY A 33 2.46 -22.24 -20.30
N ARG A 34 3.61 -21.61 -19.95
CA ARG A 34 3.66 -20.23 -19.45
C ARG A 34 3.16 -19.20 -20.45
N ILE A 35 3.31 -19.46 -21.75
CA ILE A 35 2.86 -18.56 -22.82
C ILE A 35 2.13 -19.32 -23.94
N SER A 36 1.12 -18.69 -24.52
CA SER A 36 0.33 -19.23 -25.62
C SER A 36 1.00 -19.01 -26.99
N HIS A 37 0.68 -19.83 -28.01
CA HIS A 37 1.28 -19.66 -29.34
C HIS A 37 1.01 -18.30 -30.01
N PRO A 38 -0.14 -17.62 -29.80
CA PRO A 38 -0.32 -16.23 -30.24
C PRO A 38 0.57 -15.25 -29.47
N THR A 39 0.80 -15.47 -28.17
CA THR A 39 1.75 -14.68 -27.37
C THR A 39 3.18 -14.82 -27.90
N VAL A 40 3.61 -16.03 -28.28
CA VAL A 40 4.92 -16.25 -28.91
C VAL A 40 5.04 -15.45 -30.21
N LYS A 41 3.99 -15.42 -31.04
CA LYS A 41 3.96 -14.62 -32.27
C LYS A 41 4.17 -13.13 -31.99
N ILE A 42 3.48 -12.60 -30.97
CA ILE A 42 3.61 -11.19 -30.55
C ILE A 42 5.04 -10.90 -30.11
N VAL A 43 5.63 -11.75 -29.27
CA VAL A 43 7.01 -11.59 -28.79
C VAL A 43 8.00 -11.58 -29.95
N LEU A 44 7.97 -12.58 -30.83
CA LEU A 44 8.92 -12.68 -31.95
C LEU A 44 8.75 -11.55 -32.98
N SER A 45 7.53 -11.03 -33.15
CA SER A 45 7.30 -9.91 -34.07
C SER A 45 7.93 -8.60 -33.62
N CYS A 46 8.07 -8.40 -32.29
CA CYS A 46 8.52 -7.14 -31.69
C CYS A 46 7.88 -5.89 -32.33
N ALA A 47 6.62 -5.96 -32.76
CA ALA A 47 5.91 -4.83 -33.37
C ALA A 47 5.74 -3.65 -32.40
N LYS A 48 5.71 -3.98 -31.10
CA LYS A 48 5.93 -3.11 -29.94
C LYS A 48 6.81 -3.89 -28.97
N LEU A 49 7.51 -3.22 -28.07
CA LEU A 49 8.32 -3.89 -27.06
C LEU A 49 7.45 -4.82 -26.17
N PRO A 50 7.67 -6.15 -26.21
CA PRO A 50 6.93 -7.08 -25.37
C PRO A 50 7.39 -6.98 -23.90
N GLY A 51 6.58 -7.42 -22.93
CA GLY A 51 7.03 -7.48 -21.54
C GLY A 51 8.19 -8.47 -21.33
N TRP A 52 9.12 -8.15 -20.43
CA TRP A 52 10.33 -8.96 -20.20
C TRP A 52 10.04 -10.44 -19.90
N GLU A 53 9.09 -10.75 -19.02
CA GLU A 53 8.75 -12.14 -18.67
C GLU A 53 8.29 -12.97 -19.89
N LEU A 54 7.70 -12.33 -20.90
CA LEU A 54 7.31 -13.00 -22.15
C LEU A 54 8.51 -13.26 -23.06
N VAL A 55 9.45 -12.30 -23.13
CA VAL A 55 10.70 -12.45 -23.89
C VAL A 55 11.56 -13.54 -23.25
N LYS A 56 11.73 -13.50 -21.93
CA LYS A 56 12.43 -14.52 -21.15
C LYS A 56 11.85 -15.91 -21.37
N ALA A 57 10.53 -16.06 -21.33
CA ALA A 57 9.87 -17.35 -21.59
C ALA A 57 10.13 -17.89 -23.01
N VAL A 58 10.22 -17.02 -24.03
CA VAL A 58 10.59 -17.41 -25.40
C VAL A 58 12.07 -17.78 -25.50
N VAL A 59 12.96 -17.00 -24.89
CA VAL A 59 14.42 -17.24 -24.89
C VAL A 59 14.74 -18.57 -24.21
N GLU A 60 14.17 -18.84 -23.03
CA GLU A 60 14.31 -20.12 -22.32
C GLU A 60 13.76 -21.28 -23.15
N ALA A 61 12.60 -21.11 -23.79
CA ALA A 61 11.98 -22.14 -24.63
C ALA A 61 12.79 -22.48 -25.90
N LEU A 62 13.66 -21.57 -26.33
CA LEU A 62 14.60 -21.71 -27.44
C LEU A 62 16.02 -22.11 -26.98
N GLY A 63 16.26 -22.23 -25.67
CA GLY A 63 17.58 -22.56 -25.10
C GLY A 63 18.60 -21.42 -25.20
N GLY A 64 18.14 -20.16 -25.26
CA GLY A 64 19.00 -18.99 -25.34
C GLY A 64 19.47 -18.46 -23.99
N ASP A 65 20.44 -17.55 -24.04
CA ASP A 65 21.01 -16.86 -22.88
C ASP A 65 20.09 -15.71 -22.41
N THR A 66 19.43 -15.89 -21.27
CA THR A 66 18.51 -14.91 -20.71
C THR A 66 19.20 -13.62 -20.27
N ASP A 67 20.48 -13.64 -19.91
CA ASP A 67 21.21 -12.43 -19.49
C ASP A 67 21.52 -11.56 -20.72
N HIS A 68 21.97 -12.17 -21.82
CA HIS A 68 22.20 -11.49 -23.10
C HIS A 68 20.92 -10.85 -23.67
N PHE A 69 19.82 -11.60 -23.72
CA PHE A 69 18.54 -11.06 -24.19
C PHE A 69 17.93 -10.04 -23.21
N GLY A 70 18.24 -10.17 -21.91
CA GLY A 70 17.94 -9.16 -20.90
C GLY A 70 18.58 -7.82 -21.26
N ALA A 71 19.86 -7.79 -21.59
CA ALA A 71 20.57 -6.58 -22.00
C ALA A 71 20.01 -5.95 -23.29
N LEU A 72 19.62 -6.76 -24.27
CA LEU A 72 18.99 -6.26 -25.51
C LEU A 72 17.61 -5.66 -25.26
N TRP A 73 16.78 -6.32 -24.45
CA TRP A 73 15.46 -5.82 -24.06
C TRP A 73 15.57 -4.51 -23.29
N THR A 74 16.55 -4.44 -22.39
CA THR A 74 16.93 -3.27 -21.60
C THR A 74 17.22 -2.06 -22.47
N ALA A 75 18.08 -2.22 -23.49
CA ALA A 75 18.39 -1.17 -24.44
C ALA A 75 17.15 -0.72 -25.24
N ALA A 76 16.32 -1.67 -25.69
CA ALA A 76 15.09 -1.36 -26.42
C ALA A 76 14.08 -0.59 -25.56
N PHE A 77 13.93 -0.97 -24.28
CA PHE A 77 13.08 -0.27 -23.31
C PHE A 77 13.54 1.17 -23.08
N GLN A 78 14.84 1.38 -22.90
CA GLN A 78 15.39 2.73 -22.75
C GLN A 78 15.17 3.60 -23.99
N ALA A 79 15.40 3.05 -25.18
CA ALA A 79 15.24 3.78 -26.42
C ALA A 79 13.78 4.20 -26.66
N GLU A 80 12.80 3.33 -26.38
CA GLU A 80 11.38 3.68 -26.45
C GLU A 80 10.99 4.73 -25.39
N ARG A 81 11.60 4.71 -24.20
CA ARG A 81 11.41 5.72 -23.15
C ARG A 81 11.98 7.09 -23.50
N LEU A 82 13.18 7.11 -24.08
CA LEU A 82 13.83 8.33 -24.56
C LEU A 82 13.03 8.96 -25.72
N ALA A 83 12.56 8.13 -26.66
CA ALA A 83 11.73 8.57 -27.78
C ALA A 83 10.34 9.09 -27.36
N SER A 84 9.82 8.65 -26.21
CA SER A 84 8.53 9.10 -25.65
C SER A 84 8.65 10.29 -24.69
N GLY A 85 9.84 10.89 -24.55
CA GLY A 85 10.06 12.07 -23.70
C GLY A 85 9.88 11.82 -22.20
N SER A 86 9.95 10.56 -21.75
CA SER A 86 9.80 10.16 -20.33
C SER A 86 11.14 9.78 -19.71
N PRO A 87 11.67 10.52 -18.71
CA PRO A 87 12.89 10.11 -18.06
C PRO A 87 12.67 8.92 -17.10
N ALA A 88 13.69 8.07 -17.02
CA ALA A 88 14.05 7.11 -15.96
C ALA A 88 13.27 5.78 -15.82
N GLY A 89 13.79 4.73 -16.46
CA GLY A 89 13.55 3.35 -16.07
C GLY A 89 14.34 2.37 -16.93
N LEU A 90 15.23 1.63 -16.31
CA LEU A 90 15.94 0.46 -16.83
C LEU A 90 15.39 -0.77 -16.09
N PRO A 91 15.26 -1.94 -16.75
CA PRO A 91 14.74 -3.18 -16.15
C PRO A 91 15.70 -3.93 -15.22
N ALA A 92 15.07 -4.77 -14.41
CA ALA A 92 15.64 -5.58 -13.35
C ALA A 92 16.53 -6.74 -13.86
N GLY A 93 17.74 -6.80 -13.32
CA GLY A 93 18.60 -7.99 -13.30
C GLY A 93 18.33 -8.93 -12.12
N ARG A 94 19.04 -10.06 -12.14
CA ARG A 94 18.94 -11.30 -11.33
C ARG A 94 18.77 -11.12 -9.80
N PRO A 95 18.03 -12.03 -9.10
CA PRO A 95 17.87 -11.98 -7.65
C PRO A 95 19.12 -12.53 -6.94
N GLY A 96 19.86 -11.65 -6.27
CA GLY A 96 21.02 -12.02 -5.45
C GLY A 96 22.01 -10.89 -5.18
N ASP A 97 22.00 -9.85 -6.01
CA ASP A 97 22.86 -8.67 -5.87
C ASP A 97 22.01 -7.38 -5.94
N ALA A 98 21.01 -7.28 -5.06
CA ALA A 98 20.09 -6.14 -5.02
C ALA A 98 20.79 -4.90 -4.44
N GLY A 99 21.73 -4.34 -5.20
CA GLY A 99 21.98 -2.91 -5.20
C GLY A 99 20.66 -2.19 -5.51
N GLU A 100 20.36 -1.17 -4.73
CA GLU A 100 19.09 -0.43 -4.72
C GLU A 100 18.57 -0.11 -6.14
N PRO A 101 17.25 -0.26 -6.39
CA PRO A 101 16.68 0.26 -7.63
C PRO A 101 17.03 1.75 -7.71
N ALA A 102 17.52 2.21 -8.87
CA ALA A 102 17.89 3.60 -9.06
C ALA A 102 16.74 4.55 -8.69
N GLY A 103 16.80 5.05 -7.45
CA GLY A 103 16.95 6.47 -7.15
C GLY A 103 15.75 7.33 -7.51
N TRP A 104 14.57 7.02 -6.98
CA TRP A 104 13.62 8.07 -6.70
C TRP A 104 13.67 8.35 -5.20
N ASP A 105 13.72 9.62 -4.82
CA ASP A 105 13.81 10.00 -3.42
C ASP A 105 12.50 9.62 -2.72
N VAL A 106 12.56 8.60 -1.86
CA VAL A 106 11.41 8.11 -1.08
C VAL A 106 10.89 9.14 -0.07
N PHE A 107 11.69 10.18 0.21
CA PHE A 107 11.33 11.33 1.04
C PHE A 107 10.79 12.51 0.20
N ASP A 108 10.98 12.51 -1.12
CA ASP A 108 10.31 13.47 -2.02
C ASP A 108 8.85 13.07 -2.21
N LEU A 109 7.95 13.75 -1.50
CA LEU A 109 6.51 13.54 -1.60
C LEU A 109 5.95 13.65 -3.03
N ALA A 110 6.55 14.46 -3.90
CA ALA A 110 6.13 14.53 -5.29
C ALA A 110 6.47 13.23 -6.04
N ALA A 111 7.66 12.66 -5.78
CA ALA A 111 8.04 11.36 -6.29
C ALA A 111 7.18 10.22 -5.70
N VAL A 112 6.86 10.27 -4.40
CA VAL A 112 5.97 9.30 -3.74
C VAL A 112 4.60 9.28 -4.44
N ARG A 113 4.02 10.45 -4.69
CA ARG A 113 2.72 10.57 -5.37
C ARG A 113 2.75 10.03 -6.80
N ARG A 114 3.82 10.31 -7.56
CA ARG A 114 4.00 9.73 -8.90
C ARG A 114 4.10 8.21 -8.84
N GLN A 115 4.90 7.69 -7.91
CA GLN A 115 5.08 6.25 -7.73
C GLN A 115 3.79 5.54 -7.30
N LEU A 116 2.92 6.21 -6.54
CA LEU A 116 1.61 5.69 -6.16
C LEU A 116 0.72 5.43 -7.37
N THR A 117 0.79 6.28 -8.39
CA THR A 117 0.08 6.08 -9.66
C THR A 117 0.69 4.93 -10.47
N SER A 118 2.01 4.81 -10.51
CA SER A 118 2.71 3.83 -11.34
C SER A 118 2.80 2.43 -10.73
N SER A 119 2.93 2.30 -9.41
CA SER A 119 3.15 1.03 -8.70
C SER A 119 2.49 1.02 -7.32
N PRO A 120 1.15 1.15 -7.26
CA PRO A 120 0.43 1.37 -6.00
C PRO A 120 0.61 0.23 -4.98
N ARG A 121 0.61 -1.04 -5.41
CA ARG A 121 0.68 -2.18 -4.48
C ARG A 121 1.97 -2.19 -3.66
N PHE A 122 3.12 -2.01 -4.32
CA PHE A 122 4.42 -2.02 -3.66
C PHE A 122 4.64 -0.80 -2.78
N LEU A 123 4.24 0.38 -3.26
CA LEU A 123 4.35 1.59 -2.45
C LEU A 123 3.44 1.53 -1.24
N MET A 124 2.19 1.08 -1.39
CA MET A 124 1.27 0.95 -0.25
C MET A 124 1.74 -0.05 0.79
N ARG A 125 2.40 -1.14 0.38
CA ARG A 125 3.05 -2.05 1.32
C ARG A 125 4.12 -1.30 2.13
N SER A 126 5.03 -0.61 1.44
CA SER A 126 6.13 0.14 2.05
C SER A 126 5.62 1.25 2.99
N LEU A 127 4.59 2.00 2.57
CA LEU A 127 3.97 3.03 3.40
C LEU A 127 3.23 2.41 4.60
N THR A 128 2.60 1.25 4.46
CA THR A 128 1.97 0.55 5.60
C THR A 128 3.02 0.04 6.60
N GLU A 129 4.17 -0.42 6.11
CA GLU A 129 5.31 -0.81 6.95
C GLU A 129 5.90 0.41 7.68
N LEU A 130 6.08 1.55 6.99
CA LEU A 130 6.48 2.83 7.59
C LEU A 130 5.52 3.25 8.70
N ARG A 131 4.22 3.28 8.41
CA ARG A 131 3.16 3.61 9.38
C ARG A 131 3.23 2.70 10.61
N SER A 132 3.44 1.40 10.40
CA SER A 132 3.57 0.42 11.49
C SER A 132 4.78 0.66 12.38
N ALA A 133 5.86 1.23 11.84
CA ALA A 133 7.07 1.56 12.59
C ALA A 133 6.92 2.86 13.40
N ILE A 134 6.28 3.90 12.82
CA ILE A 134 6.33 5.25 13.39
C ILE A 134 5.08 5.65 14.17
N GLU A 135 3.88 5.25 13.74
CA GLU A 135 2.64 5.76 14.35
C GLU A 135 2.41 5.29 15.79
N PRO A 136 2.72 4.03 16.16
CA PRO A 136 2.60 3.59 17.56
C PRO A 136 3.52 4.39 18.49
N VAL A 137 4.77 4.60 18.09
CA VAL A 137 5.74 5.37 18.87
C VAL A 137 5.33 6.84 18.93
N ALA A 138 4.86 7.41 17.81
CA ALA A 138 4.31 8.77 17.79
C ALA A 138 3.10 8.91 18.72
N SER A 139 2.25 7.89 18.82
CA SER A 139 1.08 7.87 19.71
C SER A 139 1.46 7.82 21.18
N PHE A 140 2.48 7.01 21.54
CA PHE A 140 3.06 7.00 22.88
C PHE A 140 3.57 8.40 23.26
N LEU A 141 4.42 8.97 22.42
CA LEU A 141 5.03 10.28 22.66
C LEU A 141 3.99 11.40 22.64
N ALA A 142 2.95 11.29 21.83
CA ALA A 142 1.82 12.21 21.83
C ALA A 142 1.10 12.23 23.18
N ALA A 143 0.83 11.08 23.77
CA ALA A 143 0.21 10.98 25.10
C ALA A 143 1.08 11.61 26.20
N GLU A 144 2.40 11.52 26.09
CA GLU A 144 3.34 12.14 27.02
C GLU A 144 3.40 13.67 26.85
N ARG A 145 3.33 14.15 25.61
CA ARG A 145 3.77 15.51 25.27
C ARG A 145 2.64 16.47 24.95
N PHE A 146 1.50 16.00 24.44
CA PHE A 146 0.42 16.88 23.97
C PHE A 146 -0.01 17.89 25.04
N SER A 147 -0.28 19.11 24.60
CA SER A 147 -1.02 20.07 25.39
C SER A 147 -2.48 19.65 25.55
N GLU A 148 -3.17 20.30 26.49
CA GLU A 148 -4.60 20.09 26.68
C GLU A 148 -5.40 20.43 25.41
N ALA A 149 -5.03 21.49 24.69
CA ALA A 149 -5.69 21.89 23.45
C ALA A 149 -5.48 20.87 22.32
N GLU A 150 -4.25 20.34 22.17
CA GLU A 150 -3.94 19.33 21.14
C GLU A 150 -4.66 18.01 21.42
N SER A 151 -4.73 17.58 22.68
CA SER A 151 -5.45 16.37 23.06
C SER A 151 -6.97 16.54 22.95
N ALA A 152 -7.50 17.74 23.22
CA ALA A 152 -8.90 18.09 22.96
C ALA A 152 -9.25 17.97 21.49
N GLU A 153 -8.39 18.51 20.63
CA GLU A 153 -8.56 18.46 19.19
C GLU A 153 -8.53 17.02 18.67
N LEU A 154 -7.61 16.18 19.16
CA LEU A 154 -7.53 14.78 18.79
C LEU A 154 -8.81 14.02 19.15
N VAL A 155 -9.36 14.26 20.35
CA VAL A 155 -10.66 13.69 20.76
C VAL A 155 -11.79 14.19 19.85
N ARG A 156 -11.81 15.47 19.49
CA ARG A 156 -12.81 16.03 18.56
C ARG A 156 -12.73 15.36 17.19
N LEU A 157 -11.53 15.14 16.66
CA LEU A 157 -11.31 14.46 15.38
C LEU A 157 -11.77 12.99 15.44
N ALA A 158 -11.44 12.24 16.49
CA ALA A 158 -11.92 10.87 16.66
C ALA A 158 -13.46 10.80 16.78
N ARG A 159 -14.09 11.80 17.42
CA ARG A 159 -15.55 11.89 17.46
C ARG A 159 -16.13 12.12 16.07
N ARG A 160 -15.52 13.02 15.30
CA ARG A 160 -15.93 13.31 13.93
C ARG A 160 -15.76 12.13 12.98
N LEU A 161 -14.69 11.34 13.11
CA LEU A 161 -14.55 10.08 12.38
C LEU A 161 -15.70 9.14 12.67
N GLN A 162 -16.08 9.01 13.94
CA GLN A 162 -17.16 8.12 14.33
C GLN A 162 -18.53 8.59 13.83
N GLU A 163 -18.79 9.91 13.84
CA GLU A 163 -20.00 10.50 13.25
C GLU A 163 -20.06 10.22 11.74
N LEU A 164 -19.01 10.60 11.01
CA LEU A 164 -18.97 10.47 9.56
C LEU A 164 -19.02 9.00 9.12
N GLY A 165 -18.28 8.12 9.79
CA GLY A 165 -18.18 6.70 9.43
C GLY A 165 -19.43 5.87 9.75
N ARG A 166 -20.32 6.35 10.62
CA ARG A 166 -21.60 5.69 10.95
C ARG A 166 -22.80 6.24 10.19
N ASP A 167 -22.63 7.39 9.55
CA ASP A 167 -23.67 8.01 8.75
C ASP A 167 -23.95 7.15 7.51
N GLU A 168 -25.23 6.87 7.25
CA GLU A 168 -25.68 6.06 6.11
C GLU A 168 -25.29 6.69 4.76
N THR A 169 -25.08 8.02 4.73
CA THR A 169 -24.58 8.75 3.57
C THR A 169 -23.19 8.26 3.14
N PHE A 170 -22.40 7.68 4.04
CA PHE A 170 -21.06 7.18 3.73
C PHE A 170 -21.09 6.12 2.62
N SER A 171 -22.05 5.19 2.67
CA SER A 171 -22.18 4.10 1.69
C SER A 171 -22.92 4.54 0.41
N ALA A 172 -23.53 5.74 0.41
CA ALA A 172 -24.31 6.21 -0.73
C ALA A 172 -23.45 6.43 -1.99
N GLU A 173 -23.93 5.94 -3.13
CA GLU A 173 -23.29 6.12 -4.44
C GLU A 173 -23.73 7.43 -5.12
N THR A 174 -23.69 8.52 -4.37
CA THR A 174 -24.13 9.85 -4.81
C THR A 174 -23.00 10.87 -4.69
N ALA A 175 -23.17 12.04 -5.29
CA ALA A 175 -22.25 13.16 -5.08
C ALA A 175 -22.15 13.56 -3.59
N ALA A 176 -23.26 13.47 -2.85
CA ALA A 176 -23.28 13.69 -1.41
C ALA A 176 -22.48 12.63 -0.65
N GLY A 177 -22.63 11.35 -0.99
CA GLY A 177 -21.82 10.28 -0.41
C GLY A 177 -20.33 10.41 -0.73
N ALA A 178 -19.98 10.83 -1.95
CA ALA A 178 -18.60 11.12 -2.32
C ALA A 178 -17.99 12.26 -1.48
N ALA A 179 -18.73 13.36 -1.31
CA ALA A 179 -18.31 14.48 -0.47
C ALA A 179 -18.18 14.06 1.02
N HIS A 180 -19.08 13.20 1.50
CA HIS A 180 -19.04 12.68 2.87
C HIS A 180 -17.82 11.80 3.14
N ARG A 181 -17.46 10.93 2.20
CA ARG A 181 -16.23 10.11 2.27
C ARG A 181 -14.97 10.97 2.18
N GLU A 182 -14.97 12.02 1.37
CA GLU A 182 -13.87 12.98 1.32
C GLU A 182 -13.72 13.72 2.66
N ALA A 183 -14.82 14.12 3.29
CA ALA A 183 -14.80 14.70 4.62
C ALA A 183 -14.22 13.72 5.66
N TYR A 184 -14.61 12.45 5.62
CA TYR A 184 -14.04 11.42 6.50
C TYR A 184 -12.53 11.27 6.28
N ARG A 185 -12.07 11.16 5.03
CA ARG A 185 -10.65 11.08 4.68
C ARG A 185 -9.88 12.27 5.22
N SER A 186 -10.38 13.49 5.02
CA SER A 186 -9.74 14.71 5.49
C SER A 186 -9.57 14.71 7.01
N VAL A 187 -10.58 14.24 7.74
CA VAL A 187 -10.52 14.11 9.20
C VAL A 187 -9.53 13.02 9.62
N ASP A 188 -9.47 11.90 8.91
CA ASP A 188 -8.58 10.77 9.21
C ASP A 188 -7.11 11.17 9.02
N VAL A 189 -6.79 11.79 7.88
CA VAL A 189 -5.47 12.39 7.63
C VAL A 189 -5.10 13.40 8.72
N ARG A 190 -6.03 14.28 9.09
CA ARG A 190 -5.79 15.28 10.15
C ARG A 190 -5.56 14.64 11.52
N PHE A 191 -6.28 13.56 11.84
CA PHE A 191 -6.11 12.81 13.09
C PHE A 191 -4.68 12.25 13.20
N HIS A 192 -4.24 11.48 12.21
CA HIS A 192 -2.89 10.89 12.18
C HIS A 192 -1.79 11.95 12.09
N ALA A 193 -1.99 13.01 11.32
CA ALA A 193 -1.05 14.13 11.23
C ALA A 193 -0.91 14.89 12.55
N THR A 194 -1.99 14.98 13.35
CA THR A 194 -1.94 15.60 14.67
C THR A 194 -1.06 14.78 15.61
N LEU A 195 -1.20 13.46 15.63
CA LEU A 195 -0.33 12.55 16.39
C LEU A 195 1.15 12.72 16.03
N LEU A 196 1.48 12.66 14.73
CA LEU A 196 2.85 12.77 14.25
C LEU A 196 3.48 14.14 14.54
N ARG A 197 2.71 15.23 14.48
CA ARG A 197 3.22 16.56 14.81
C ARG A 197 3.40 16.76 16.31
N GLY A 198 2.40 16.41 17.10
CA GLY A 198 2.41 16.67 18.54
C GLY A 198 3.29 15.70 19.33
N CYS A 199 3.80 14.61 18.72
CA CYS A 199 4.85 13.79 19.33
C CYS A 199 6.17 14.56 19.52
N ARG A 200 6.33 15.74 18.88
CA ARG A 200 7.51 16.61 18.95
C ARG A 200 8.82 15.89 18.59
N ASN A 201 8.74 14.95 17.66
CA ASN A 201 9.91 14.38 16.99
C ASN A 201 9.96 14.94 15.57
N GLU A 202 11.05 15.64 15.23
CA GLU A 202 11.20 16.34 13.95
C GLU A 202 11.16 15.41 12.74
N PHE A 203 11.68 14.19 12.85
CA PHE A 203 11.64 13.20 11.78
C PHE A 203 10.23 12.66 11.55
N PHE A 204 9.51 12.33 12.62
CA PHE A 204 8.12 11.84 12.51
C PHE A 204 7.20 12.93 11.96
N ARG A 205 7.43 14.19 12.36
CA ARG A 205 6.73 15.33 11.80
C ARG A 205 6.96 15.46 10.30
N ASP A 206 8.19 15.32 9.82
CA ASP A 206 8.53 15.41 8.40
C ASP A 206 7.85 14.28 7.57
N LEU A 207 7.71 13.10 8.16
CA LEU A 207 7.02 11.95 7.56
C LEU A 207 5.49 12.08 7.48
N THR A 208 4.89 13.15 8.02
CA THR A 208 3.43 13.35 8.01
C THR A 208 2.84 13.29 6.60
N GLY A 209 3.53 13.84 5.60
CA GLY A 209 3.05 13.81 4.21
C GLY A 209 3.00 12.39 3.63
N HIS A 210 3.94 11.53 4.01
CA HIS A 210 4.01 10.14 3.54
C HIS A 210 2.86 9.31 4.10
N VAL A 211 2.54 9.53 5.38
CA VAL A 211 1.39 8.90 6.05
C VAL A 211 0.08 9.38 5.44
N ALA A 212 -0.05 10.68 5.16
CA ALA A 212 -1.23 11.25 4.49
C ALA A 212 -1.47 10.59 3.11
N VAL A 213 -0.43 10.41 2.30
CA VAL A 213 -0.53 9.74 0.99
C VAL A 213 -1.09 8.31 1.12
N ALA A 214 -0.66 7.56 2.14
CA ALA A 214 -1.17 6.22 2.38
C ALA A 214 -2.65 6.18 2.80
N LEU A 215 -3.06 7.13 3.64
CA LEU A 215 -4.45 7.27 4.09
C LEU A 215 -5.36 7.68 2.93
N ASP A 216 -4.93 8.64 2.11
CA ASP A 216 -5.68 9.13 0.94
C ASP A 216 -5.94 8.00 -0.07
N TYR A 217 -4.90 7.21 -0.38
CA TYR A 217 -4.99 6.14 -1.37
C TYR A 217 -5.98 5.04 -0.97
N ARG A 218 -6.06 4.73 0.33
CA ARG A 218 -6.85 3.60 0.84
C ARG A 218 -8.33 3.78 0.58
N ILE A 219 -8.88 4.99 0.73
CA ILE A 219 -10.30 5.29 0.47
C ILE A 219 -10.57 5.45 -1.05
N LEU A 220 -9.57 5.84 -1.85
CA LEU A 220 -9.70 5.93 -3.31
C LEU A 220 -9.71 4.56 -4.01
N ARG A 221 -9.00 3.56 -3.45
CA ARG A 221 -8.90 2.21 -4.03
C ARG A 221 -10.23 1.48 -4.10
N ASP A 222 -11.21 1.88 -3.29
CA ASP A 222 -12.50 1.21 -3.16
C ASP A 222 -13.34 1.29 -4.43
N ARG A 223 -13.00 2.20 -5.35
CA ARG A 223 -13.84 2.46 -6.53
C ARG A 223 -13.09 2.61 -7.86
N VAL A 224 -11.76 2.73 -7.87
CA VAL A 224 -10.97 2.65 -9.10
C VAL A 224 -10.61 1.19 -9.32
N GLY A 225 -11.50 0.43 -9.99
CA GLY A 225 -11.47 -1.02 -10.22
C GLY A 225 -10.16 -1.57 -10.80
N THR A 226 -9.10 -1.55 -9.99
CA THR A 226 -7.75 -2.02 -10.33
C THR A 226 -7.55 -3.40 -9.74
N GLY A 227 -8.18 -4.37 -10.42
CA GLY A 227 -7.74 -5.76 -10.49
C GLY A 227 -7.57 -6.52 -9.16
N GLY A 228 -8.62 -7.26 -8.79
CA GLY A 228 -8.50 -8.57 -8.17
C GLY A 228 -8.08 -8.61 -6.70
N ASN A 229 -8.95 -8.15 -5.80
CA ASN A 229 -9.36 -8.83 -4.58
C ASN A 229 -10.34 -7.92 -3.81
N LYS A 230 -11.30 -8.55 -3.11
CA LYS A 230 -12.52 -7.98 -2.49
C LYS A 230 -12.55 -6.45 -2.31
N PRO A 231 -13.67 -5.78 -2.67
CA PRO A 231 -13.87 -4.38 -2.32
C PRO A 231 -13.58 -4.20 -0.83
N PHE A 232 -12.87 -3.13 -0.51
CA PHE A 232 -12.76 -2.68 0.87
C PHE A 232 -14.20 -2.42 1.38
N PRO A 233 -14.48 -2.64 2.67
CA PRO A 233 -15.84 -2.49 3.19
C PRO A 233 -16.41 -1.11 2.84
N ASP A 234 -17.69 -1.06 2.47
CA ASP A 234 -18.40 0.15 2.03
C ASP A 234 -18.33 1.31 3.05
N ALA A 235 -18.02 0.99 4.30
CA ALA A 235 -17.80 1.89 5.43
C ALA A 235 -16.71 1.37 6.39
N PRO A 236 -16.08 2.25 7.19
CA PRO A 236 -15.18 1.85 8.25
C PRO A 236 -15.89 0.96 9.28
N THR A 237 -15.20 -0.07 9.79
CA THR A 237 -15.79 -0.97 10.78
C THR A 237 -16.08 -0.24 12.09
N ALA A 238 -17.10 -0.68 12.83
CA ALA A 238 -17.40 -0.13 14.15
C ALA A 238 -16.18 -0.23 15.10
N LEU A 239 -15.43 -1.32 15.01
CA LEU A 239 -14.19 -1.55 15.74
C LEU A 239 -13.11 -0.53 15.38
N SER A 240 -12.87 -0.24 14.10
CA SER A 240 -11.88 0.78 13.68
C SER A 240 -12.20 2.15 14.28
N LEU A 241 -13.47 2.54 14.25
CA LEU A 241 -13.94 3.81 14.84
C LEU A 241 -13.75 3.83 16.36
N TRP A 242 -13.96 2.69 17.03
CA TRP A 242 -13.69 2.56 18.45
C TRP A 242 -12.21 2.62 18.80
N LEU A 243 -11.35 2.00 18.01
CA LEU A 243 -9.90 2.06 18.21
C LEU A 243 -9.37 3.50 18.07
N HIS A 244 -9.89 4.30 17.12
CA HIS A 244 -9.57 5.74 17.05
C HIS A 244 -10.00 6.51 18.30
N ARG A 245 -11.20 6.23 18.83
CA ARG A 245 -11.69 6.85 20.08
C ARG A 245 -10.85 6.44 21.28
N GLY A 246 -10.51 5.15 21.40
CA GLY A 246 -9.64 4.62 22.45
C GLY A 246 -8.26 5.28 22.43
N LEU A 247 -7.65 5.38 21.23
CA LEU A 247 -6.38 6.08 21.02
C LEU A 247 -6.44 7.55 21.47
N ALA A 248 -7.43 8.30 21.00
CA ALA A 248 -7.57 9.71 21.35
C ALA A 248 -7.79 9.93 22.85
N ALA A 249 -8.57 9.05 23.49
CA ALA A 249 -8.78 9.10 24.93
C ALA A 249 -7.53 8.74 25.72
N ALA A 250 -6.76 7.73 25.27
CA ALA A 250 -5.50 7.36 25.89
C ALA A 250 -4.51 8.52 25.84
N VAL A 251 -4.41 9.22 24.71
CA VAL A 251 -3.61 10.45 24.59
C VAL A 251 -4.12 11.53 25.54
N ARG A 252 -5.43 11.78 25.58
CA ARG A 252 -6.04 12.78 26.48
C ARG A 252 -5.79 12.50 27.96
N GLN A 253 -5.75 11.23 28.35
CA GLN A 253 -5.54 10.79 29.73
C GLN A 253 -4.05 10.57 30.06
N GLY A 254 -3.12 10.85 29.13
CA GLY A 254 -1.68 10.64 29.35
C GLY A 254 -1.27 9.15 29.45
N ARG A 255 -2.09 8.23 28.93
CA ARG A 255 -1.85 6.79 28.99
C ARG A 255 -0.98 6.35 27.81
N CYS A 256 0.32 6.56 27.92
CA CYS A 256 1.28 6.36 26.83
C CYS A 256 1.26 4.94 26.22
N SER A 257 1.37 3.91 27.05
CA SER A 257 1.31 2.51 26.59
C SER A 257 -0.05 2.14 25.99
N ALA A 258 -1.14 2.70 26.51
CA ALA A 258 -2.48 2.47 25.96
C ALA A 258 -2.64 3.12 24.58
N ALA A 259 -2.13 4.34 24.39
CA ALA A 259 -2.12 5.02 23.10
C ALA A 259 -1.34 4.22 22.06
N GLU A 260 -0.16 3.73 22.42
CA GLU A 260 0.60 2.82 21.57
C GLU A 260 -0.21 1.55 21.21
N GLY A 261 -0.82 0.90 22.21
CA GLY A 261 -1.63 -0.31 22.03
C GLY A 261 -2.79 -0.13 21.04
N PHE A 262 -3.57 0.94 21.18
CA PHE A 262 -4.65 1.25 20.24
C PHE A 262 -4.14 1.57 18.83
N SER A 263 -3.02 2.28 18.71
CA SER A 263 -2.39 2.56 17.41
C SER A 263 -1.92 1.27 16.71
N ARG A 264 -1.28 0.35 17.45
CA ARG A 264 -0.90 -0.97 16.93
C ARG A 264 -2.10 -1.78 16.48
N ALA A 265 -3.20 -1.73 17.22
CA ALA A 265 -4.44 -2.41 16.87
C ALA A 265 -5.06 -1.86 15.57
N LEU A 266 -5.11 -0.54 15.41
CA LEU A 266 -5.55 0.09 14.16
C LEU A 266 -4.75 -0.45 12.97
N LEU A 267 -3.42 -0.42 13.06
CA LEU A 267 -2.54 -0.87 11.98
C LEU A 267 -2.61 -2.39 11.76
N ALA A 268 -2.88 -3.18 12.80
CA ALA A 268 -3.10 -4.61 12.67
C ALA A 268 -4.40 -4.93 11.90
N GLU A 269 -5.48 -4.18 12.15
CA GLU A 269 -6.73 -4.26 11.38
C GLU A 269 -6.47 -4.01 9.88
N ILE A 270 -5.63 -3.00 9.58
CA ILE A 270 -5.28 -2.63 8.21
C ILE A 270 -4.62 -3.78 7.44
N ARG A 271 -3.73 -4.54 8.08
CA ARG A 271 -2.98 -5.64 7.46
C ARG A 271 -3.82 -6.88 7.20
N GLN A 272 -5.03 -6.95 7.74
CA GLN A 272 -6.02 -7.98 7.42
C GLN A 272 -5.62 -9.42 7.79
N GLY A 273 -4.64 -9.60 8.69
CA GLY A 273 -4.24 -10.90 9.25
C GLY A 273 -4.88 -11.17 10.63
N PRO A 274 -4.61 -12.33 11.26
CA PRO A 274 -5.03 -12.58 12.64
C PRO A 274 -4.50 -11.48 13.57
N LEU A 275 -5.23 -11.21 14.66
CA LEU A 275 -4.77 -10.27 15.67
C LEU A 275 -3.46 -10.81 16.29
N PRO A 276 -2.31 -10.09 16.19
CA PRO A 276 -1.08 -10.56 16.80
C PRO A 276 -1.23 -10.60 18.32
N GLU A 277 -0.72 -11.64 18.96
CA GLU A 277 -0.79 -11.82 20.42
C GLU A 277 -0.25 -10.61 21.19
N SER A 278 0.88 -10.04 20.73
CA SER A 278 1.45 -8.83 21.34
C SER A 278 0.51 -7.62 21.27
N VAL A 279 -0.31 -7.51 20.22
CA VAL A 279 -1.32 -6.46 20.07
C VAL A 279 -2.54 -6.74 20.94
N ALA A 280 -2.95 -8.00 21.04
CA ALA A 280 -4.04 -8.41 21.93
C ALA A 280 -3.71 -8.09 23.40
N LEU A 281 -2.51 -8.47 23.85
CA LEU A 281 -2.02 -8.15 25.20
C LEU A 281 -1.94 -6.65 25.47
N ALA A 282 -1.46 -5.87 24.49
CA ALA A 282 -1.40 -4.41 24.60
C ALA A 282 -2.80 -3.78 24.68
N LEU A 283 -3.78 -4.29 23.93
CA LEU A 283 -5.17 -3.85 24.00
C LEU A 283 -5.84 -4.20 25.33
N GLU A 284 -5.60 -5.41 25.85
CA GLU A 284 -6.10 -5.83 27.16
C GLU A 284 -5.58 -4.89 28.25
N ALA A 285 -4.27 -4.62 28.25
CA ALA A 285 -3.66 -3.67 29.18
C ALA A 285 -4.18 -2.23 28.98
N ALA A 286 -4.40 -1.82 27.72
CA ALA A 286 -4.93 -0.50 27.41
C ALA A 286 -6.35 -0.31 27.99
N LEU A 287 -7.22 -1.32 27.84
CA LEU A 287 -8.58 -1.30 28.41
C LEU A 287 -8.58 -1.19 29.94
N ALA A 288 -7.65 -1.85 30.62
CA ALA A 288 -7.58 -1.82 32.08
C ALA A 288 -7.19 -0.45 32.65
N HIS A 289 -6.55 0.41 31.85
CA HIS A 289 -6.03 1.71 32.29
C HIS A 289 -6.72 2.93 31.69
N LEU A 290 -7.67 2.70 30.77
CA LEU A 290 -8.45 3.76 30.15
C LEU A 290 -9.72 4.01 30.97
N ASP A 291 -9.92 5.25 31.40
CA ASP A 291 -11.20 5.66 31.98
C ASP A 291 -12.25 5.77 30.86
N THR A 292 -13.29 4.95 30.95
CA THR A 292 -14.39 4.86 29.98
C THR A 292 -15.76 5.08 30.62
N ASP A 293 -15.85 5.68 31.81
CA ASP A 293 -17.12 5.75 32.57
C ASP A 293 -18.09 6.83 32.08
N GLY A 294 -17.73 7.57 31.01
CA GLY A 294 -18.56 8.60 30.40
C GLY A 294 -19.62 8.10 29.39
N PRO A 295 -20.68 8.88 29.14
CA PRO A 295 -21.82 8.49 28.29
C PRO A 295 -21.49 8.25 26.80
N GLY A 296 -20.25 8.51 26.37
CA GLY A 296 -19.79 8.32 24.99
C GLY A 296 -19.14 6.96 24.69
N TRP A 297 -19.09 6.06 25.67
CA TRP A 297 -18.37 4.78 25.61
C TRP A 297 -19.27 3.55 25.49
N THR A 298 -20.59 3.73 25.42
CA THR A 298 -21.54 2.62 25.23
C THR A 298 -21.17 1.80 23.99
N GLY A 299 -20.91 0.52 24.19
CA GLY A 299 -20.50 -0.41 23.12
C GLY A 299 -19.01 -0.45 22.80
N PHE A 300 -18.17 0.42 23.41
CA PHE A 300 -16.72 0.38 23.25
C PHE A 300 -16.10 -0.89 23.83
N VAL A 301 -16.20 -1.07 25.15
CA VAL A 301 -15.61 -2.22 25.85
C VAL A 301 -16.13 -3.56 25.30
N PRO A 302 -17.45 -3.74 25.08
CA PRO A 302 -17.95 -4.99 24.48
C PRO A 302 -17.37 -5.27 23.09
N GLU A 303 -17.15 -4.27 22.25
CA GLU A 303 -16.58 -4.46 20.90
C GLU A 303 -15.11 -4.88 20.96
N ILE A 304 -14.31 -4.23 21.83
CA ILE A 304 -12.90 -4.61 21.99
C ILE A 304 -12.79 -6.02 22.61
N ARG A 305 -13.64 -6.35 23.59
CA ARG A 305 -13.68 -7.69 24.19
C ARG A 305 -14.01 -8.77 23.15
N ARG A 306 -15.01 -8.54 22.29
CA ARG A 306 -15.32 -9.43 21.17
C ARG A 306 -14.11 -9.72 20.29
N LEU A 307 -13.34 -8.68 19.93
CA LEU A 307 -12.11 -8.84 19.14
C LEU A 307 -11.07 -9.70 19.89
N LEU A 308 -10.87 -9.46 21.18
CA LEU A 308 -9.87 -10.16 21.98
C LEU A 308 -10.21 -11.65 22.15
N ASP A 309 -11.50 -11.95 22.35
CA ASP A 309 -12.00 -13.32 22.48
C ASP A 309 -11.94 -14.09 21.14
N SER A 310 -12.29 -13.43 20.04
CA SER A 310 -12.35 -14.06 18.72
C SER A 310 -11.00 -14.12 18.00
N GLN A 311 -10.06 -13.25 18.39
CA GLN A 311 -8.80 -12.96 17.69
C GLN A 311 -8.94 -12.67 16.18
N THR A 312 -10.14 -12.31 15.75
CA THR A 312 -10.53 -12.14 14.35
C THR A 312 -11.26 -10.81 14.15
N TRP A 313 -10.90 -10.09 13.09
CA TRP A 313 -11.47 -8.79 12.78
C TRP A 313 -12.91 -8.93 12.27
N PRO A 314 -13.88 -8.14 12.78
CA PRO A 314 -15.28 -8.16 12.33
C PRO A 314 -15.42 -7.89 10.82
N GLY A 315 -16.46 -8.47 10.21
CA GLY A 315 -16.74 -8.31 8.77
C GLY A 315 -15.86 -9.17 7.86
N ARG A 316 -15.29 -10.25 8.40
CA ARG A 316 -14.48 -11.23 7.67
C ARG A 316 -15.04 -12.63 7.80
#